data_AF-A0A1Y5Q4J0-F1
#
_entry.id   AF-A0A1Y5Q4J0-F1
#
_cell.length_a   1.000
_cell.length_b   1.000
_cell.length_c   1.000
_cell.angle_alpha   90.00
_cell.angle_beta   90.00
_cell.angle_gamma   90.00
#
_symmetry.space_group_name_H-M   'P 1'
#
loop_
_entity.id
_entity.type
_entity.pdbx_description
1 polymer ?
#
loop_
_entity_poly.entity_id
_entity_poly.type
_entity_poly.pdbx_seq_one_letter_code
_entity_poly.pdbx_strand_id
1 'polypeptide(L)'
;MLNQRVSAAKRIASELHLAEDAIDEAMIRIAQLAATLPTARRETNMSAIVGQEAMAKVAQALAAAGEVRQLLTDAHLALTVTQKEVGLGTRMFGAGVKPAAAKLVDEGSNDRQGADAPAFAKAG
;
A
#
# COMPACT_ATOMS: atom_id res chain seq x y z
N MET A 1 -14.87 21.06 -27.81
CA MET A 1 -13.63 21.17 -27.00
C MET A 1 -13.77 20.76 -25.54
N LEU A 2 -14.74 21.25 -24.73
CA LEU A 2 -14.83 20.86 -23.29
C LEU A 2 -15.23 19.38 -23.08
N ASN A 3 -16.28 18.90 -23.77
CA ASN A 3 -16.74 17.51 -23.62
C ASN A 3 -15.68 16.47 -24.01
N GLN A 4 -14.85 16.78 -25.01
CA GLN A 4 -13.71 15.93 -25.40
C GLN A 4 -12.65 15.88 -24.30
N ARG A 5 -12.32 17.01 -23.67
CA ARG A 5 -11.38 17.07 -22.54
C ARG A 5 -11.91 16.31 -21.31
N VAL A 6 -13.20 16.45 -20.99
CA VAL A 6 -13.85 15.71 -19.91
C VAL A 6 -13.84 14.20 -20.19
N SER A 7 -14.16 13.79 -21.42
CA SER A 7 -14.14 12.38 -21.83
C SER A 7 -12.73 11.79 -21.71
N ALA A 8 -11.72 12.50 -22.21
CA ALA A 8 -10.31 12.09 -22.07
C ALA A 8 -9.88 11.96 -20.60
N ALA A 9 -10.24 12.94 -19.76
CA ALA A 9 -9.92 12.91 -18.33
C ALA A 9 -10.57 11.72 -17.60
N LYS A 10 -11.84 11.40 -17.92
CA LYS A 10 -12.53 10.23 -17.37
C LYS A 10 -11.85 8.92 -17.79
N ARG A 11 -11.44 8.82 -19.06
CA ARG A 11 -10.72 7.64 -19.55
C ARG A 11 -9.39 7.47 -18.83
N ILE A 12 -8.59 8.54 -18.71
CA ILE A 12 -7.31 8.50 -17.99
C ILE A 12 -7.52 8.07 -16.53
N ALA A 13 -8.51 8.64 -15.84
CA ALA A 13 -8.81 8.27 -14.46
C ALA A 13 -9.21 6.78 -14.33
N SER A 14 -9.99 6.27 -15.27
CA SER A 14 -10.36 4.84 -15.31
C SER A 14 -9.15 3.94 -15.53
N GLU A 15 -8.29 4.25 -16.50
CA GLU A 15 -7.08 3.45 -16.78
C GLU A 15 -6.11 3.48 -15.60
N LEU A 16 -5.98 4.62 -14.92
CA LEU A 16 -5.12 4.73 -13.74
C LEU A 16 -5.62 3.86 -12.59
N HIS A 17 -6.92 3.87 -12.32
CA HIS A 17 -7.50 3.02 -11.27
C HIS A 17 -7.32 1.53 -11.58
N LEU A 18 -7.54 1.13 -12.84
CA LEU A 18 -7.28 -0.24 -13.28
C LEU A 18 -5.81 -0.64 -13.11
N ALA A 19 -4.87 0.28 -13.37
CA ALA A 19 -3.44 0.03 -13.16
C ALA A 19 -3.08 -0.10 -11.67
N GLU A 20 -3.66 0.73 -10.80
CA GLU A 20 -3.53 0.65 -9.34
C GLU A 20 -4.06 -0.69 -8.79
N ASP A 21 -5.24 -1.12 -9.23
CA ASP A 21 -5.82 -2.39 -8.83
C ASP A 21 -4.98 -3.58 -9.32
N ALA A 22 -4.46 -3.51 -10.55
CA ALA A 22 -3.64 -4.57 -11.13
C ALA A 22 -2.31 -4.74 -10.41
N ILE A 23 -1.66 -3.65 -9.97
CA ILE A 23 -0.41 -3.76 -9.20
C ILE A 23 -0.69 -4.34 -7.81
N ASP A 24 -1.81 -3.99 -7.18
CA ASP A 24 -2.20 -4.54 -5.87
C ASP A 24 -2.45 -6.04 -5.95
N GLU A 25 -3.17 -6.51 -6.97
CA GLU A 25 -3.37 -7.93 -7.24
C GLU A 25 -2.05 -8.66 -7.53
N ALA A 26 -1.13 -8.03 -8.27
CA ALA A 26 0.20 -8.60 -8.51
C ALA A 26 0.99 -8.75 -7.20
N MET A 27 0.98 -7.74 -6.33
CA MET A 27 1.64 -7.79 -5.02
C MET A 27 1.09 -8.92 -4.16
N ILE A 28 -0.24 -9.13 -4.14
CA ILE A 28 -0.88 -10.23 -3.42
C ILE A 28 -0.32 -11.58 -3.90
N ARG A 29 -0.26 -11.80 -5.21
CA ARG A 29 0.24 -13.05 -5.80
C ARG A 29 1.72 -13.28 -5.51
N ILE A 30 2.54 -12.24 -5.57
CA ILE A 30 3.97 -12.33 -5.24
C ILE A 30 4.15 -12.67 -3.76
N ALA A 31 3.38 -12.05 -2.85
CA ALA A 31 3.43 -12.35 -1.43
C ALA A 31 3.01 -13.79 -1.11
N GLN A 32 1.96 -14.29 -1.79
CA GLN A 32 1.55 -15.70 -1.68
C GLN A 32 2.65 -16.67 -2.15
N LEU A 33 3.35 -16.34 -3.25
CA LEU A 33 4.50 -17.13 -3.70
C LEU A 33 5.66 -17.10 -2.68
N ALA A 34 5.95 -15.92 -2.13
CA ALA A 34 6.97 -15.74 -1.08
C ALA A 34 6.66 -16.59 0.17
N ALA A 35 5.38 -16.75 0.53
CA ALA A 35 4.96 -17.60 1.63
C ALA A 35 5.00 -19.10 1.29
N THR A 36 4.65 -19.46 0.04
CA THR A 36 4.61 -20.85 -0.42
C THR A 36 5.99 -21.50 -0.43
N LEU A 37 7.02 -20.81 -0.93
CA LEU A 37 8.38 -21.36 -1.05
C LEU A 37 8.96 -21.94 0.26
N PRO A 38 9.03 -21.19 1.38
CA PRO A 38 9.57 -21.72 2.63
C PRO A 38 8.62 -22.72 3.28
N THR A 39 7.32 -22.63 3.05
CA THR A 39 6.32 -23.59 3.54
C THR A 39 6.56 -24.96 2.91
N ALA A 40 6.59 -25.04 1.58
CA ALA A 40 6.86 -26.28 0.84
C ALA A 40 8.21 -26.89 1.23
N ARG A 41 9.24 -26.06 1.42
CA ARG A 41 10.56 -26.49 1.90
C ARG A 41 10.48 -27.16 3.28
N ARG A 42 9.71 -26.59 4.21
CA ARG A 42 9.53 -27.16 5.55
C ARG A 42 8.72 -28.45 5.52
N GLU A 43 7.64 -28.49 4.75
CA GLU A 43 6.78 -29.67 4.58
C GLU A 43 7.53 -30.87 4.01
N THR A 44 8.53 -30.61 3.15
CA THR A 44 9.38 -31.64 2.53
C THR A 44 10.69 -31.89 3.27
N ASN A 45 10.88 -31.29 4.45
CA ASN A 45 12.09 -31.39 5.27
C ASN A 45 13.40 -31.08 4.50
N MET A 46 13.32 -30.15 3.54
CA MET A 46 14.47 -29.74 2.73
C MET A 46 15.36 -28.74 3.48
N SER A 47 16.65 -28.77 3.15
CA SER A 47 17.63 -27.81 3.68
C SER A 47 17.23 -26.37 3.40
N ALA A 48 17.51 -25.47 4.36
CA ALA A 48 17.22 -24.05 4.22
C ALA A 48 17.85 -23.43 2.97
N ILE A 49 18.99 -23.95 2.49
CA ILE A 49 19.70 -23.40 1.32
C ILE A 49 18.96 -23.67 0.00
N VAL A 50 18.08 -24.68 -0.03
CA VAL A 50 17.30 -25.03 -1.22
C VAL A 50 16.34 -23.88 -1.53
N GLY A 51 16.46 -23.33 -2.75
CA GLY A 51 15.60 -22.25 -3.23
C GLY A 51 15.92 -20.86 -2.67
N GLN A 52 17.03 -20.66 -1.95
CA GLN A 52 17.41 -19.34 -1.41
C GLN A 52 17.51 -18.25 -2.48
N GLU A 53 18.14 -18.55 -3.61
CA GLU A 53 18.26 -17.59 -4.71
C GLU A 53 16.89 -17.25 -5.31
N ALA A 54 15.99 -18.24 -5.44
CA ALA A 54 14.63 -18.00 -5.91
C ALA A 54 13.85 -17.13 -4.91
N MET A 55 13.98 -17.40 -3.62
CA MET A 55 13.37 -16.59 -2.55
C MET A 55 13.86 -15.15 -2.58
N ALA A 56 15.17 -14.92 -2.78
CA ALA A 56 15.74 -13.58 -2.90
C ALA A 56 15.14 -12.82 -4.09
N LYS A 57 14.98 -13.48 -5.25
CA LYS A 57 14.34 -12.88 -6.44
C LYS A 57 12.87 -12.55 -6.21
N VAL A 58 12.12 -13.41 -5.53
CA VAL A 58 10.71 -13.15 -5.18
C VAL A 58 10.59 -11.96 -4.22
N ALA A 59 11.46 -11.87 -3.21
CA ALA A 59 11.49 -10.72 -2.30
C ALA A 59 11.81 -9.41 -3.04
N GLN A 60 12.77 -9.43 -3.97
CA GLN A 60 13.09 -8.27 -4.81
C GLN A 60 11.92 -7.89 -5.72
N ALA A 61 11.22 -8.87 -6.31
CA ALA A 61 10.04 -8.61 -7.12
C ALA A 61 8.93 -7.92 -6.32
N LEU A 62 8.72 -8.33 -5.05
CA LEU A 62 7.74 -7.68 -4.18
C LEU A 62 8.13 -6.24 -3.84
N ALA A 63 9.41 -5.99 -3.56
CA ALA A 63 9.92 -4.64 -3.32
C ALA A 63 9.74 -3.73 -4.55
N ALA A 64 10.10 -4.22 -5.74
CA ALA A 64 9.93 -3.49 -6.99
C ALA A 64 8.45 -3.19 -7.30
N ALA A 65 7.54 -4.12 -7.01
CA ALA A 65 6.10 -3.87 -7.14
C ALA A 65 5.62 -2.74 -6.21
N GLY A 66 6.19 -2.62 -5.01
CA GLY A 66 5.95 -1.49 -4.11
C GLY A 66 6.40 -0.15 -4.68
N GLU A 67 7.55 -0.11 -5.36
CA GLU A 67 8.03 1.09 -6.07
C GLU A 67 7.08 1.49 -7.21
N VAL A 68 6.62 0.52 -8.01
CA VAL A 68 5.63 0.76 -9.07
C VAL A 68 4.34 1.34 -8.50
N ARG A 69 3.83 0.80 -7.38
CA ARG A 69 2.63 1.32 -6.71
C ARG A 69 2.81 2.78 -6.27
N GLN A 70 3.97 3.14 -5.73
CA GLN A 70 4.27 4.51 -5.34
C GLN A 70 4.24 5.44 -6.57
N LEU A 71 4.89 5.05 -7.67
CA LEU A 71 4.90 5.82 -8.92
C LEU A 71 3.49 6.05 -9.48
N LEU A 72 2.61 5.04 -9.42
CA LEU A 72 1.21 5.18 -9.85
C LEU A 72 0.43 6.14 -8.94
N THR A 73 0.65 6.08 -7.63
CA THR A 73 0.02 6.99 -6.66
C THR A 73 0.49 8.44 -6.88
N ASP A 74 1.78 8.64 -7.16
CA ASP A 74 2.33 9.96 -7.46
C ASP A 74 1.78 10.50 -8.78
N ALA A 75 1.62 9.65 -9.80
CA ALA A 75 0.97 10.00 -11.05
C ALA A 75 -0.50 10.41 -10.84
N HIS A 76 -1.24 9.71 -9.97
CA HIS A 76 -2.61 10.07 -9.57
C HIS A 76 -2.67 11.48 -8.98
N LEU A 77 -1.77 11.78 -8.04
CA LEU A 77 -1.71 13.08 -7.40
C LEU A 77 -1.37 14.19 -8.42
N ALA A 78 -0.39 13.96 -9.29
CA ALA A 78 0.01 14.89 -10.33
C ALA A 78 -1.16 15.18 -11.29
N LEU A 79 -1.89 14.16 -11.73
CA LEU A 79 -3.05 14.31 -12.62
C LEU A 79 -4.21 15.09 -11.94
N THR A 80 -4.35 14.98 -10.63
CA THR A 80 -5.31 15.78 -9.86
C THR A 80 -4.97 17.28 -9.89
N VAL A 81 -3.68 17.62 -9.89
CA VAL A 81 -3.22 19.00 -10.06
C VAL A 81 -3.49 19.48 -11.50
N THR A 82 -3.10 18.68 -12.50
CA THR A 82 -3.30 19.02 -13.92
C THR A 82 -4.78 19.23 -14.27
N GLN A 83 -5.71 18.47 -13.70
CA GLN A 83 -7.15 18.69 -13.90
C GLN A 83 -7.60 20.11 -13.53
N LYS A 84 -7.00 20.71 -12.49
CA LYS A 84 -7.28 22.10 -12.10
C LYS A 84 -6.73 23.08 -13.13
N GLU A 85 -5.53 22.84 -13.62
CA GLU A 85 -4.84 23.68 -14.62
C GLU A 85 -5.55 23.69 -15.98
N VAL A 86 -6.13 22.56 -16.41
CA VAL A 86 -6.84 22.48 -17.70
C VAL A 86 -8.32 22.92 -17.64
N GLY A 87 -8.75 23.54 -16.53
CA GLY A 87 -10.09 24.10 -16.37
C GLY A 87 -11.20 23.07 -16.12
N LEU A 88 -10.84 21.88 -15.62
CA LEU A 88 -11.78 20.82 -15.22
C LEU A 88 -12.08 20.82 -13.70
N GLY A 89 -11.29 21.57 -12.91
CA GLY A 89 -11.30 21.54 -11.45
C GLY A 89 -12.61 21.91 -10.76
N THR A 90 -13.47 22.74 -11.36
CA THR A 90 -14.71 23.23 -10.70
C THR A 90 -15.98 22.43 -11.05
N ARG A 91 -15.93 21.57 -12.08
CA ARG A 91 -17.12 20.83 -12.57
C ARG A 91 -17.05 19.31 -12.43
N MET A 92 -15.88 18.76 -12.10
CA MET A 92 -15.70 17.32 -11.87
C MET A 92 -15.88 16.90 -10.39
N PHE A 93 -15.95 17.87 -9.46
CA PHE A 93 -16.42 17.67 -8.08
C PHE A 93 -17.89 18.08 -7.96
N GLY A 94 -18.78 17.33 -8.60
CA GLY A 94 -20.19 17.31 -8.24
C GLY A 94 -20.41 16.21 -7.19
N ALA A 95 -20.81 16.62 -5.98
CA ALA A 95 -21.20 15.80 -4.83
C ALA A 95 -20.09 15.00 -4.11
N GLY A 96 -19.45 15.64 -3.13
CA GLY A 96 -18.63 14.93 -2.15
C GLY A 96 -17.57 15.83 -1.55
N VAL A 97 -17.93 16.55 -0.50
CA VAL A 97 -16.97 17.17 0.42
C VAL A 97 -15.99 16.06 0.85
N LYS A 98 -14.74 16.15 0.40
CA LYS A 98 -13.67 15.27 0.88
C LYS A 98 -13.42 15.69 2.35
N PRO A 99 -13.60 14.81 3.35
CA PRO A 99 -13.30 15.20 4.71
C PRO A 99 -11.82 15.59 4.80
N ALA A 100 -11.52 16.57 5.65
CA ALA A 100 -10.16 16.95 5.96
C ALA A 100 -9.37 15.69 6.32
N ALA A 101 -8.13 15.61 5.81
CA ALA A 101 -7.20 14.52 5.99
C ALA A 101 -7.45 13.74 7.28
N ALA A 102 -7.62 12.42 7.17
CA ALA A 102 -7.58 11.55 8.33
C ALA A 102 -6.22 11.74 9.01
N LYS A 103 -6.16 12.66 9.98
CA LYS A 103 -5.19 12.59 11.04
C LYS A 103 -5.51 11.27 11.72
N LEU A 104 -4.61 10.31 11.57
CA LEU A 104 -4.50 9.24 12.55
C LEU A 104 -4.35 9.96 13.88
N VAL A 105 -5.42 9.94 14.67
CA VAL A 105 -5.32 10.23 16.10
C VAL A 105 -4.38 9.15 16.64
N ASP A 106 -3.23 9.58 17.12
CA ASP A 106 -2.40 8.78 18.00
C ASP A 106 -3.17 8.64 19.33
N GLU A 107 -4.17 7.77 19.36
CA GLU A 107 -4.74 7.27 20.61
C GLU A 107 -3.83 6.13 21.11
N GLY A 108 -2.62 6.56 21.46
CA GLY A 108 -1.58 5.76 22.08
C GLY A 108 -1.01 6.47 23.31
N SER A 109 -1.83 7.25 24.05
CA SER A 109 -1.49 7.63 25.42
C SER A 109 -1.51 6.36 26.28
N ASN A 110 -0.41 5.61 26.24
CA ASN A 110 -0.05 4.71 27.32
C ASN A 110 0.45 5.57 28.47
N ASP A 111 -0.47 6.31 29.09
CA ASP A 111 -0.35 6.72 30.48
C ASP A 111 -0.33 5.46 31.33
N ARG A 112 0.86 4.86 31.44
CA ARG A 112 1.18 3.94 32.53
C ARG A 112 1.27 4.78 33.81
N GLN A 113 0.12 5.19 34.32
CA GLN A 113 -0.01 5.54 35.72
C GLN A 113 0.09 4.25 36.53
N GLY A 114 0.93 4.32 37.56
CA GLY A 114 1.47 3.18 38.27
C GLY A 114 0.43 2.24 38.85
N ALA A 115 0.68 0.95 38.64
CA ALA A 115 0.20 -0.10 39.51
C ALA A 115 1.44 -0.88 39.99
N ASP A 116 1.80 -0.59 41.24
CA ASP A 116 2.60 -1.35 42.19
C ASP A 116 3.45 -2.52 41.65
N ALA A 117 4.76 -2.31 41.66
CA ALA A 117 5.71 -3.41 41.70
C ALA A 117 5.66 -4.10 43.07
N PRO A 118 5.43 -5.42 43.17
CA PRO A 118 5.68 -6.11 44.42
C PRO A 118 7.19 -6.27 44.58
N ALA A 119 7.68 -5.80 45.72
CA ALA A 119 9.06 -5.94 46.14
C ALA A 119 9.45 -7.43 46.22
N PHE A 120 10.55 -7.80 45.56
CA PHE A 120 11.24 -9.05 45.82
C PHE A 120 11.76 -9.02 47.27
N ALA A 121 11.04 -9.66 48.19
CA ALA A 121 11.54 -9.96 49.51
C ALA A 121 12.53 -11.13 49.44
N LYS A 122 13.78 -10.84 49.77
CA LYS A 122 14.81 -11.82 50.08
C LYS A 122 14.58 -12.43 51.47
N ALA A 123 15.04 -13.68 51.60
CA ALA A 123 15.59 -14.34 52.78
C ALA A 123 14.62 -14.97 53.79
N GLY A 124 14.89 -16.26 54.07
CA GLY A 124 14.26 -17.11 55.07
C GLY A 124 14.43 -18.57 54.72
#